data_AF-A0A3B9XSN6-F1
#
_entry.id   AF-A0A3B9XSN6-F1
#
_cell.length_a   1.000
_cell.length_b   1.000
_cell.length_c   1.000
_cell.angle_alpha   90.00
_cell.angle_beta   90.00
_cell.angle_gamma   90.00
#
_symmetry.space_group_name_H-M   'P 1'
#
loop_
_entity.id
_entity.type
_entity.pdbx_description
1 polymer ?
#
loop_
_entity_poly.entity_id
_entity_poly.type
_entity_poly.pdbx_seq_one_letter_code
_entity_poly.pdbx_strand_id
1 'polypeptide(L)'
;LPRLFVYHCQANAEGDTQGSERFKIMERKLYRGIMTPSMIVALILGIWMLVDRWDPYFKSALWMHIKLTLIILLIGYHHLCGAMLKKFARNENTRSESFYRVFNEVPVFILVAVIILATLKQPL
;
A
#
# COMPACT_ATOMS: atom_id res chain seq x y z
N LEU A 1 2.01 -7.97 0.43
CA LEU A 1 0.90 -8.34 -0.48
C LEU A 1 1.37 -8.52 -1.93
N PRO A 2 2.11 -7.57 -2.55
CA PRO A 2 2.50 -7.66 -3.97
C PRO A 2 3.36 -8.88 -4.28
N ARG A 3 4.29 -9.20 -3.38
CA ARG A 3 5.11 -10.41 -3.46
C ARG A 3 4.28 -11.71 -3.45
N LEU A 4 3.16 -11.75 -2.73
CA LEU A 4 2.25 -12.91 -2.78
C LEU A 4 1.57 -13.02 -4.14
N PHE A 5 1.19 -11.90 -4.77
CA PHE A 5 0.62 -11.90 -6.11
C PHE A 5 1.59 -12.44 -7.18
N VAL A 6 2.90 -12.19 -7.02
CA VAL A 6 3.93 -12.78 -7.90
C VAL A 6 3.89 -14.31 -7.80
N TYR A 7 3.94 -14.86 -6.58
CA TYR A 7 3.89 -16.31 -6.38
C TYR A 7 2.55 -16.93 -6.80
N HIS A 8 1.45 -16.22 -6.61
CA HIS A 8 0.13 -16.67 -7.07
C HIS A 8 0.05 -16.72 -8.61
N CYS A 9 0.64 -15.75 -9.31
CA CYS A 9 0.77 -15.81 -10.77
C CYS A 9 1.60 -17.02 -11.23
N GLN A 10 2.71 -17.32 -10.53
CA GLN A 10 3.53 -18.49 -10.84
C GLN A 10 2.75 -19.80 -10.63
N ALA A 11 2.08 -19.95 -9.48
CA ALA A 11 1.26 -21.12 -9.18
C ALA A 11 0.14 -21.33 -10.22
N ASN A 12 -0.52 -20.26 -10.66
CA ASN A 12 -1.52 -20.33 -11.74
C ASN A 12 -0.91 -20.73 -13.09
N ALA A 13 0.32 -20.28 -13.39
CA ALA A 13 1.02 -20.64 -14.63
C ALA A 13 1.50 -22.10 -14.63
N GLU A 14 1.86 -22.63 -13.46
CA GLU A 14 2.25 -24.03 -13.26
C GLU A 14 1.05 -24.99 -13.16
N GLY A 15 -0.18 -24.47 -13.09
CA GLY A 15 -1.40 -25.26 -12.94
C GLY A 15 -1.66 -25.78 -11.52
N ASP A 16 -0.97 -25.24 -10.51
CA ASP A 16 -1.15 -25.62 -9.11
C ASP A 16 -2.38 -24.95 -8.50
N THR A 17 -3.51 -25.64 -8.63
CA THR A 17 -4.80 -25.21 -8.07
C THR A 17 -4.83 -25.19 -6.54
N GLN A 18 -4.09 -26.08 -5.85
CA GLN A 18 -4.01 -26.07 -4.39
C GLN A 18 -3.19 -24.88 -3.89
N GLY A 19 -2.06 -24.58 -4.54
CA GLY A 19 -1.26 -23.39 -4.27
C GLY A 19 -2.08 -22.11 -4.43
N SER A 20 -2.79 -21.98 -5.56
CA SER A 20 -3.68 -20.85 -5.86
C SER A 20 -4.72 -20.58 -4.75
N GLU A 21 -5.44 -21.61 -4.30
CA GLU A 21 -6.43 -21.46 -3.22
C GLU A 21 -5.78 -21.06 -1.87
N ARG A 22 -4.60 -21.61 -1.56
CA ARG A 22 -3.84 -21.21 -0.37
C ARG A 22 -3.41 -19.74 -0.44
N PHE A 23 -2.96 -19.27 -1.61
CA PHE A 23 -2.60 -17.87 -1.82
C PHE A 23 -3.79 -16.94 -1.63
N LYS A 24 -4.98 -17.28 -2.15
CA LYS A 24 -6.21 -16.49 -1.93
C LYS A 24 -6.53 -16.30 -0.46
N ILE A 25 -6.36 -17.34 0.36
CA ILE A 25 -6.59 -17.27 1.81
C ILE A 25 -5.54 -16.37 2.46
N MET A 26 -4.26 -16.57 2.15
CA MET A 26 -3.16 -15.78 2.72
C MET A 26 -3.27 -14.30 2.36
N GLU A 27 -3.54 -13.98 1.10
CA GLU A 27 -3.76 -12.64 0.59
C GLU A 27 -4.93 -11.95 1.31
N ARG A 28 -6.07 -12.65 1.42
CA ARG A 28 -7.26 -12.11 2.11
C ARG A 28 -6.99 -11.85 3.58
N LYS A 29 -6.35 -12.79 4.28
CA LYS A 29 -5.97 -12.63 5.71
C LYS A 29 -5.02 -11.47 5.89
N LEU A 30 -4.00 -11.34 5.04
CA LEU A 30 -3.03 -10.25 5.14
C LEU A 30 -3.68 -8.89 4.86
N TYR A 31 -4.48 -8.79 3.80
CA TYR A 31 -5.14 -7.54 3.43
C TYR A 31 -6.16 -7.09 4.47
N ARG A 32 -7.10 -7.98 4.84
CA ARG A 32 -8.20 -7.65 5.76
C ARG A 32 -7.80 -7.68 7.23
N GLY A 33 -6.91 -8.59 7.60
CA GLY A 33 -6.52 -8.82 9.00
C GLY A 33 -5.43 -7.88 9.49
N ILE A 34 -4.51 -7.44 8.62
CA ILE A 34 -3.39 -6.58 9.04
C ILE A 34 -3.44 -5.25 8.30
N MET A 35 -3.45 -5.26 6.97
CA MET A 35 -3.21 -4.05 6.19
C MET A 35 -4.34 -3.01 6.35
N THR A 36 -5.61 -3.42 6.28
CA THR A 36 -6.75 -2.50 6.51
C THR A 36 -6.83 -1.95 7.93
N PRO A 37 -6.79 -2.75 9.01
CA PRO A 37 -6.87 -2.18 10.36
C PRO A 37 -5.67 -1.28 10.67
N SER A 38 -4.45 -1.64 10.24
CA SER A 38 -3.28 -0.77 10.38
C SER A 38 -3.45 0.56 9.65
N MET A 39 -4.02 0.56 8.43
CA MET A 39 -4.33 1.79 7.71
C MET A 39 -5.35 2.65 8.47
N ILE A 40 -6.43 2.05 8.98
CA ILE A 40 -7.46 2.77 9.74
C ILE A 40 -6.85 3.43 10.99
N VAL A 41 -6.08 2.68 11.77
CA VAL A 41 -5.40 3.20 12.97
C VAL A 41 -4.45 4.34 12.59
N ALA A 42 -3.63 4.16 11.55
CA ALA A 42 -2.71 5.19 11.10
C ALA A 42 -3.42 6.47 10.63
N LEU A 43 -4.58 6.35 9.97
CA LEU A 43 -5.39 7.49 9.55
C LEU A 43 -6.02 8.20 10.73
N ILE A 44 -6.60 7.46 11.69
CA ILE A 44 -7.20 8.06 12.90
C ILE A 44 -6.15 8.83 13.68
N LEU A 45 -4.99 8.22 13.96
CA LEU A 45 -3.89 8.88 14.66
C LEU A 45 -3.34 10.08 13.87
N GLY A 46 -3.20 9.94 12.55
CA GLY A 46 -2.73 11.00 11.67
C GLY A 46 -3.67 12.21 11.63
N ILE A 47 -4.98 11.98 11.55
CA ILE A 47 -6.01 13.03 11.58
C ILE A 47 -6.07 13.66 12.96
N TRP A 48 -6.00 12.85 14.03
CA TRP A 48 -6.00 13.38 15.40
C TRP A 48 -4.82 14.32 15.62
N MET A 49 -3.59 13.91 15.25
CA MET A 49 -2.42 14.80 15.31
C MET A 49 -2.59 16.08 14.46
N LEU A 50 -3.29 15.98 13.34
CA LEU A 50 -3.55 17.12 12.46
C LEU A 50 -4.47 18.16 13.13
N VAL A 51 -5.54 17.68 13.78
CA VAL A 51 -6.53 18.51 14.47
C VAL A 51 -5.94 19.12 15.74
N ASP A 52 -5.20 18.34 16.52
CA ASP A 52 -4.57 18.78 17.77
C ASP A 52 -3.53 19.90 17.54
N ARG A 53 -2.82 19.86 16.40
CA ARG A 53 -1.78 20.83 16.05
C ARG A 53 -2.15 21.73 14.87
N TRP A 54 -3.43 22.04 14.70
CA TRP A 54 -3.93 22.85 13.58
C TRP A 54 -3.60 24.35 13.73
N ASP A 55 -2.31 24.68 13.66
CA ASP A 55 -1.79 26.05 13.72
C ASP A 55 -1.64 26.68 12.31
N PRO A 56 -1.66 28.02 12.15
CA PRO A 56 -1.46 28.70 10.86
C PRO A 56 -0.13 28.36 10.17
N TYR A 57 0.88 27.98 10.96
CA TYR A 57 2.19 27.55 10.47
C TYR A 57 2.12 26.28 9.60
N PHE A 58 1.21 25.36 9.94
CA PHE A 58 1.01 24.12 9.20
C PHE A 58 0.42 24.39 7.81
N LYS A 59 -0.46 25.38 7.66
CA LYS A 59 -1.06 25.75 6.36
C LYS A 59 -0.05 26.29 5.34
N SER A 60 1.02 26.95 5.78
CA SER A 60 2.03 27.53 4.86
C SER A 60 3.22 26.60 4.60
N ALA A 61 3.31 25.46 5.29
CA ALA A 61 4.40 24.52 5.12
C ALA A 61 4.19 23.64 3.88
N LEU A 62 5.00 23.85 2.84
CA LEU A 62 5.02 23.03 1.63
C LEU A 62 5.26 21.53 1.95
N TRP A 63 6.03 21.26 3.01
CA TRP A 63 6.24 19.92 3.57
C TRP A 63 4.94 19.20 3.99
N MET A 64 3.95 19.93 4.52
CA MET A 64 2.69 19.32 4.97
C MET A 64 1.84 18.86 3.80
N HIS A 65 1.80 19.64 2.72
CA HIS A 65 1.10 19.28 1.49
C HIS A 65 1.71 18.03 0.85
N ILE A 66 3.06 17.97 0.76
CA ILE A 66 3.75 16.77 0.25
C ILE A 66 3.42 15.54 1.11
N LYS A 67 3.44 15.68 2.44
CA LYS A 67 3.09 14.57 3.34
C LYS A 67 1.65 14.07 3.10
N LEU A 68 0.70 14.98 2.92
CA LEU A 68 -0.69 14.64 2.65
C LEU A 68 -0.85 13.94 1.30
N THR A 69 -0.15 14.42 0.26
CA THR A 69 -0.12 13.77 -1.06
C THR A 69 0.44 12.34 -0.98
N LEU A 70 1.52 12.11 -0.21
CA LEU A 70 2.06 10.77 0.01
C LEU A 70 1.07 9.84 0.70
N ILE A 71 0.33 10.34 1.70
CA ILE A 71 -0.73 9.55 2.37
C ILE A 71 -1.82 9.17 1.36
N ILE A 72 -2.30 10.12 0.55
CA ILE A 72 -3.31 9.85 -0.49
C ILE A 72 -2.81 8.80 -1.49
N LEU A 73 -1.56 8.90 -1.93
CA LEU A 73 -0.94 7.94 -2.84
C LEU A 73 -0.88 6.54 -2.21
N LEU A 74 -0.51 6.45 -0.93
CA LEU A 74 -0.45 5.19 -0.19
C LEU A 74 -1.84 4.56 0.00
N ILE A 75 -2.87 5.36 0.27
CA ILE A 75 -4.28 4.90 0.33
C ILE A 75 -4.71 4.37 -1.04
N GLY A 76 -4.38 5.09 -2.12
CA GLY A 76 -4.65 4.66 -3.49
C GLY A 76 -3.98 3.32 -3.80
N TYR A 77 -2.71 3.17 -3.42
CA TYR A 77 -1.98 1.91 -3.55
C TYR A 77 -2.62 0.75 -2.78
N HIS A 78 -3.08 1.01 -1.55
CA HIS A 78 -3.81 0.02 -0.75
C HIS A 78 -5.11 -0.40 -1.45
N HIS A 79 -5.86 0.52 -2.05
CA HIS A 79 -7.09 0.19 -2.78
C HIS A 79 -6.81 -0.59 -4.07
N LEU A 80 -5.74 -0.25 -4.79
CA LEU A 80 -5.28 -1.04 -5.94
C LEU A 80 -4.93 -2.47 -5.52
N CYS A 81 -4.22 -2.65 -4.41
CA CYS A 81 -3.98 -3.98 -3.82
C CYS A 81 -5.28 -4.75 -3.59
N GLY A 82 -6.30 -4.11 -3.03
CA GLY A 82 -7.61 -4.71 -2.80
C GLY A 82 -8.36 -5.07 -4.09
N ALA A 83 -8.26 -4.23 -5.13
CA ALA A 83 -8.85 -4.51 -6.44
C ALA A 83 -8.20 -5.73 -7.12
N MET A 84 -6.87 -5.82 -7.06
CA MET A 84 -6.10 -6.94 -7.59
C MET A 84 -6.43 -8.24 -6.85
N LEU A 85 -6.52 -8.18 -5.51
CA LEU A 85 -6.94 -9.30 -4.67
C LEU A 85 -8.33 -9.83 -5.05
N LYS A 86 -9.29 -8.94 -5.35
CA LYS A 86 -10.62 -9.36 -5.84
C LYS A 86 -10.56 -10.04 -7.20
N LYS A 87 -9.68 -9.59 -8.11
CA LYS A 87 -9.48 -10.22 -9.43
C LYS A 87 -8.85 -11.60 -9.30
N PHE A 88 -7.82 -11.75 -8.46
CA PHE A 88 -7.22 -13.04 -8.14
C PHE A 88 -8.24 -14.00 -7.52
N ALA A 89 -9.07 -13.53 -6.60
CA ALA A 89 -10.13 -14.36 -6.00
C ALA A 89 -11.14 -14.88 -7.02
N ARG A 90 -11.37 -14.17 -8.13
CA ARG A 90 -12.26 -14.59 -9.24
C ARG A 90 -11.52 -15.34 -10.35
N ASN A 91 -10.22 -15.61 -10.22
CA ASN A 91 -9.39 -16.16 -11.30
C ASN A 91 -9.38 -15.32 -12.58
N GLU A 92 -9.73 -14.03 -12.50
CA GLU A 92 -9.79 -13.10 -13.64
C GLU A 92 -8.49 -12.28 -13.76
N ASN A 93 -7.37 -12.81 -13.29
CA ASN A 93 -6.13 -12.07 -13.35
C ASN A 93 -5.59 -12.03 -14.78
N THR A 94 -5.57 -10.84 -15.37
CA THR A 94 -5.04 -10.58 -16.72
C THR A 94 -3.64 -9.98 -16.71
N ARG A 95 -3.02 -9.81 -15.53
CA ARG A 95 -1.70 -9.17 -15.38
C ARG A 95 -0.60 -10.21 -15.21
N SER A 96 0.52 -9.98 -15.90
CA SER A 96 1.69 -10.86 -15.84
C SER A 96 2.44 -10.73 -14.52
N GLU A 97 3.23 -11.74 -14.21
CA GLU A 97 4.13 -11.76 -13.05
C GLU A 97 5.06 -10.53 -12.99
N SER A 98 5.60 -10.10 -14.14
CA SER A 98 6.48 -8.91 -14.22
C SER A 98 5.78 -7.62 -13.80
N PHE A 99 4.47 -7.49 -14.07
CA PHE A 99 3.69 -6.37 -13.55
C PHE A 99 3.66 -6.37 -12.01
N TYR A 100 3.47 -7.53 -11.39
CA TYR A 100 3.44 -7.65 -9.93
C TYR A 100 4.80 -7.46 -9.27
N ARG A 101 5.90 -7.81 -9.96
CA ARG A 101 7.26 -7.46 -9.54
C ARG A 101 7.45 -5.94 -9.46
N VAL A 102 7.13 -5.22 -10.54
CA VAL A 102 7.22 -3.74 -10.54
C VAL A 102 6.28 -3.14 -9.49
N PHE A 103 5.08 -3.70 -9.33
CA PHE A 103 4.12 -3.25 -8.33
C PHE A 103 4.61 -3.47 -6.88
N ASN A 104 5.52 -4.43 -6.66
CA ASN A 104 6.18 -4.66 -5.37
C ASN A 104 7.25 -3.61 -5.05
N GLU A 105 7.76 -2.88 -6.03
CA GLU A 105 8.74 -1.81 -5.84
C GLU A 105 8.09 -0.47 -5.45
N VAL A 106 6.80 -0.27 -5.75
CA VAL A 106 6.07 0.97 -5.43
C VAL A 106 6.21 1.38 -3.94
N PRO A 107 6.07 0.47 -2.95
CA PRO A 107 6.32 0.81 -1.54
C PRO A 107 7.73 1.32 -1.26
N VAL A 108 8.74 0.85 -1.99
CA VAL A 108 10.13 1.31 -1.83
C VAL A 108 10.27 2.75 -2.28
N PHE A 109 9.67 3.14 -3.40
CA PHE A 109 9.66 4.54 -3.85
C PHE A 109 8.97 5.46 -2.84
N ILE A 110 7.86 5.02 -2.25
CA ILE A 110 7.18 5.78 -1.18
C ILE A 110 8.10 5.90 0.04
N LEU A 111 8.76 4.82 0.46
CA LEU A 111 9.70 4.85 1.59
C LEU A 111 10.83 5.86 1.35
N VAL A 112 11.43 5.87 0.17
CA VAL A 112 12.49 6.83 -0.20
C VAL A 112 11.95 8.27 -0.16
N ALA A 113 10.76 8.51 -0.73
CA ALA A 113 10.14 9.83 -0.70
C ALA A 113 9.86 10.30 0.74
N VAL A 114 9.41 9.40 1.61
CA VAL A 114 9.19 9.70 3.04
C VAL A 114 10.51 10.02 3.74
N ILE A 115 11.59 9.30 3.47
CA ILE A 115 12.91 9.56 4.05
C ILE A 115 13.42 10.94 3.63
N ILE A 116 13.36 11.26 2.34
CA ILE A 116 13.75 12.58 1.81
C ILE A 116 12.91 13.68 2.46
N LEU A 117 11.60 13.48 2.57
CA LEU A 117 10.71 14.43 3.21
C LEU A 117 11.03 14.60 4.71
N ALA A 118 11.45 13.55 5.40
CA ALA A 118 11.82 13.59 6.81
C ALA A 118 13.16 14.31 7.04
N THR A 119 14.16 14.09 6.17
CA THR A 119 15.48 14.74 6.27
C THR A 119 15.43 16.21 5.89
N LEU A 120 14.65 16.58 4.86
CA LEU A 120 14.47 17.99 4.47
C LEU A 120 13.68 18.82 5.50
N LYS A 121 12.97 18.17 6.44
CA LYS A 121 12.22 18.83 7.50
C LYS A 121 13.06 19.20 8.73
N GLN A 122 14.37 19.00 8.71
CA GLN A 122 15.26 19.59 9.71
C GLN A 122 15.82 20.91 9.17
N PRO A 123 15.15 22.07 9.36
CA PRO A 123 15.90 23.29 9.53
C PRO A 123 16.58 23.20 10.90
N LEU A 124 17.91 23.38 10.90
CA LEU A 124 18.69 23.77 12.08
C LEU A 124 18.08 25.02 12.74
#